data_AF-A0A960V229-F1
#
_entry.id   AF-A0A960V229-F1
#
_cell.length_a   1.000
_cell.length_b   1.000
_cell.length_c   1.000
_cell.angle_alpha   90.00
_cell.angle_beta   90.00
_cell.angle_gamma   90.00
#
_symmetry.space_group_name_H-M   'P 1'
#
loop_
_entity.id
_entity.type
_entity.pdbx_description
1 polymer ?
#
loop_
_entity_poly.entity_id
_entity_poly.type
_entity_poly.pdbx_seq_one_letter_code
_entity_poly.pdbx_strand_id
1 'polypeptide(L)'
;MMIDKIGGINPNFNTRKSEPVVKKESLVRTDNVEISAEAAQAADLAQTIKLVQSTEEPSRQEKLAEVRARLARGDYDQPNAEMLDEIAESISQSFIGTV
;
A
#
# COMPACT_ATOMS: atom_id res chain seq x y z
N MET A 1 -87.15 12.87 33.60
CA MET A 1 -87.67 12.43 32.28
C MET A 1 -86.65 12.77 31.22
N MET A 2 -86.36 11.79 30.35
CA MET A 2 -85.74 11.85 29.01
C MET A 2 -84.44 12.64 28.81
N ILE A 3 -83.37 11.89 28.52
CA ILE A 3 -82.18 12.38 27.83
C ILE A 3 -82.53 12.42 26.34
N ASP A 4 -82.53 13.60 25.75
CA ASP A 4 -82.72 13.79 24.32
C ASP A 4 -81.42 13.52 23.55
N LYS A 5 -81.52 12.55 22.63
CA LYS A 5 -80.72 12.34 21.42
C LYS A 5 -79.20 12.21 21.57
N ILE A 6 -78.76 10.95 21.49
CA ILE A 6 -77.41 10.57 21.07
C ILE A 6 -77.21 11.11 19.64
N GLY A 7 -76.44 12.19 19.51
CA GLY A 7 -76.03 12.73 18.22
C GLY A 7 -75.27 11.66 17.44
N GLY A 8 -75.74 11.39 16.22
CA GLY A 8 -75.14 10.40 15.33
C GLY A 8 -73.66 10.67 15.10
N ILE A 9 -72.87 9.60 15.16
CA ILE A 9 -71.51 9.56 14.66
C ILE A 9 -71.50 9.99 13.19
N ASN A 10 -71.07 11.22 12.93
CA ASN A 10 -70.78 11.74 11.60
C ASN A 10 -69.68 10.87 10.97
N PRO A 11 -69.74 10.49 9.68
CA PRO A 11 -68.78 9.59 9.04
C PRO A 11 -67.44 10.26 8.69
N ASN A 12 -67.12 11.41 9.30
CA ASN A 12 -65.95 12.21 8.96
C ASN A 12 -64.78 11.98 9.92
N PHE A 13 -64.52 10.73 10.30
CA PHE A 13 -63.18 10.34 10.69
C PHE A 13 -62.32 10.27 9.42
N ASN A 14 -61.87 11.44 8.95
CA ASN A 14 -60.73 11.50 8.06
C ASN A 14 -59.54 10.91 8.81
N THR A 15 -59.31 9.61 8.61
CA THR A 15 -58.05 8.98 8.97
C THR A 15 -56.97 9.76 8.25
N ARG A 16 -56.20 10.55 9.00
CA ARG A 16 -55.00 11.19 8.46
C ARG A 16 -54.07 10.06 8.01
N LYS A 17 -54.12 9.72 6.73
CA LYS A 17 -53.11 8.86 6.13
C LYS A 17 -51.78 9.59 6.28
N SER A 18 -50.84 8.98 7.01
CA SER A 18 -49.50 9.52 7.16
C SER A 18 -48.85 9.61 5.78
N GLU A 19 -48.34 10.79 5.44
CA GLU A 19 -47.52 10.98 4.24
C GLU A 19 -46.29 10.05 4.32
N PRO A 20 -45.87 9.45 3.19
CA PRO A 20 -44.70 8.60 3.19
C PRO A 20 -43.47 9.46 3.50
N VAL A 21 -42.73 9.07 4.53
CA VAL A 21 -41.44 9.68 4.88
C VAL A 21 -40.51 9.55 3.68
N VAL A 22 -40.25 10.67 3.01
CA VAL A 22 -39.20 10.76 1.98
C VAL A 22 -37.90 10.43 2.67
N LYS A 23 -37.35 9.25 2.38
CA LYS A 23 -36.01 8.86 2.82
C LYS A 23 -35.05 9.90 2.22
N LYS A 24 -34.58 10.82 3.05
CA LYS A 24 -33.42 11.65 2.68
C LYS A 24 -32.29 10.67 2.39
N GLU A 25 -31.85 10.63 1.15
CA GLU A 25 -30.61 9.96 0.78
C GLU A 25 -29.54 10.47 1.75
N SER A 26 -28.92 9.52 2.46
CA SER A 26 -27.79 9.83 3.32
C SER A 26 -26.76 10.54 2.44
N LEU A 27 -26.49 11.81 2.74
CA LEU A 27 -25.31 12.50 2.26
C LEU A 27 -24.13 11.56 2.53
N VAL A 28 -23.60 10.95 1.47
CA VAL A 28 -22.36 10.18 1.54
C VAL A 28 -21.33 11.19 1.99
N ARG A 29 -20.98 11.13 3.27
CA ARG A 29 -19.97 11.98 3.88
C ARG A 29 -18.65 11.53 3.25
N THR A 30 -18.22 12.21 2.20
CA THR A 30 -16.88 12.04 1.64
C THR A 30 -15.93 12.66 2.63
N ASP A 31 -15.42 11.84 3.55
CA ASP A 31 -14.32 12.22 4.42
C ASP A 31 -13.09 12.42 3.53
N ASN A 32 -12.75 13.68 3.26
CA ASN A 32 -11.51 14.02 2.55
C ASN A 32 -10.34 13.79 3.51
N VAL A 33 -9.55 12.75 3.24
CA VAL A 33 -8.27 12.54 3.93
C VAL A 33 -7.21 13.35 3.18
N GLU A 34 -6.91 14.54 3.68
CA GLU A 34 -5.80 15.36 3.17
C GLU A 34 -4.49 14.76 3.67
N ILE A 35 -3.81 14.00 2.81
CA ILE A 35 -2.47 13.48 3.08
C ILE A 35 -1.48 14.63 2.85
N SER A 36 -0.70 15.00 3.87
CA SER A 36 0.38 15.98 3.73
C SER A 36 1.34 15.56 2.61
N ALA A 37 1.83 16.54 1.83
CA ALA A 37 2.79 16.28 0.75
C ALA A 37 4.05 15.53 1.24
N GLU A 38 4.46 15.77 2.49
CA GLU A 38 5.58 15.06 3.11
C GLU A 38 5.25 13.58 3.39
N ALA A 39 4.00 13.29 3.79
CA ALA A 39 3.55 11.92 4.03
C ALA A 39 3.45 11.13 2.72
N ALA A 40 3.05 11.78 1.62
CA ALA A 40 3.06 11.16 0.29
C ALA A 40 4.50 10.81 -0.16
N GLN A 41 5.44 11.75 -0.01
CA GLN A 41 6.85 11.51 -0.34
C GLN A 41 7.47 10.41 0.53
N ALA A 42 7.17 10.38 1.83
CA ALA A 42 7.63 9.34 2.72
C ALA A 42 7.07 7.96 2.36
N ALA A 43 5.80 7.89 1.92
CA ALA A 43 5.18 6.66 1.46
C ALA A 43 5.84 6.13 0.18
N ASP A 44 6.13 7.01 -0.79
CA ASP A 44 6.80 6.64 -2.05
C ASP A 44 8.22 6.13 -1.80
N LEU A 45 8.98 6.80 -0.93
CA LEU A 45 10.31 6.33 -0.52
C LEU A 45 10.24 4.97 0.17
N ALA A 46 9.28 4.79 1.09
CA ALA A 46 9.09 3.52 1.78
C ALA A 46 8.72 2.38 0.83
N GLN A 47 7.89 2.63 -0.18
CA GLN A 47 7.57 1.64 -1.21
C GLN A 47 8.78 1.30 -2.06
N THR A 48 9.57 2.30 -2.46
CA THR A 48 10.79 2.09 -3.24
C THR A 48 11.80 1.25 -2.47
N ILE A 49 12.02 1.55 -1.19
CA ILE A 49 12.92 0.78 -0.32
C ILE A 49 12.44 -0.67 -0.18
N LYS A 50 11.13 -0.88 0.04
CA LYS A 50 10.55 -2.24 0.11
C LYS A 50 10.70 -3.01 -1.19
N LEU A 51 10.53 -2.34 -2.34
CA LEU A 51 10.71 -2.97 -3.65
C LEU A 51 12.17 -3.40 -3.84
N VAL A 52 13.12 -2.53 -3.51
CA VAL A 52 14.55 -2.86 -3.56
C VAL A 52 14.86 -4.02 -2.61
N GLN A 53 14.42 -3.97 -1.36
CA GLN A 53 14.66 -5.03 -0.38
C GLN A 53 14.01 -6.37 -0.73
N SER A 54 12.83 -6.36 -1.37
CA SER A 54 12.16 -7.58 -1.82
C SER A 54 12.74 -8.15 -3.12
N THR A 55 13.43 -7.32 -3.91
CA THR A 55 14.17 -7.74 -5.11
C THR A 55 15.60 -8.16 -4.77
N GLU A 56 16.14 -7.73 -3.63
CA GLU A 56 17.41 -8.21 -3.12
C GLU A 56 17.28 -9.66 -2.64
N GLU A 57 17.77 -10.58 -3.46
CA GLU A 57 18.01 -11.96 -3.09
C GLU A 57 18.72 -12.03 -1.71
N PRO A 58 18.23 -12.82 -0.74
CA PRO A 58 18.84 -12.91 0.60
C PRO A 58 20.33 -13.28 0.52
N SER A 59 20.70 -14.04 -0.52
CA SER A 59 22.09 -14.40 -0.82
C SER A 59 23.01 -13.21 -1.13
N ARG A 60 22.48 -12.07 -1.62
CA ARG A 60 23.30 -10.90 -1.96
C ARG A 60 23.86 -10.22 -0.71
N GLN A 61 23.04 -10.07 0.33
CA GLN A 61 23.48 -9.41 1.57
C GLN A 61 24.53 -10.26 2.30
N GLU A 62 24.35 -11.58 2.34
CA GLU A 62 25.33 -12.52 2.91
C GLU A 62 26.65 -12.49 2.12
N LYS A 63 26.59 -12.54 0.78
CA LYS A 63 27.78 -12.41 -0.08
C LYS A 63 28.51 -11.09 0.13
N LEU A 64 27.79 -9.98 0.26
CA LEU A 64 28.41 -8.67 0.51
C LEU A 64 29.09 -8.62 1.88
N ALA A 65 28.50 -9.22 2.91
CA ALA A 65 29.12 -9.32 4.23
C ALA A 65 30.41 -10.18 4.17
N GLU A 66 30.37 -11.32 3.49
CA GLU A 66 31.53 -12.18 3.29
C GLU A 66 32.66 -11.47 2.52
N VAL A 67 32.33 -10.82 1.39
CA VAL A 67 33.31 -10.09 0.58
C VAL A 67 33.94 -8.96 1.39
N ARG A 68 33.15 -8.22 2.19
CA ARG A 68 33.69 -7.19 3.10
C ARG A 68 34.66 -7.76 4.12
N ALA A 69 34.36 -8.93 4.70
CA ALA A 69 35.26 -9.60 5.63
C ALA A 69 36.56 -10.04 4.94
N ARG A 70 36.48 -10.60 3.73
CA ARG A 70 37.66 -11.00 2.93
C ARG A 70 38.53 -9.80 2.54
N LEU A 71 37.92 -8.68 2.16
CA LEU A 71 38.62 -7.42 1.90
C LEU A 71 39.34 -6.89 3.14
N ALA A 72 38.69 -6.92 4.32
CA ALA A 72 39.30 -6.46 5.56
C ALA A 72 40.50 -7.32 6.00
N ARG A 73 40.54 -8.59 5.61
CA ARG A 73 41.67 -9.50 5.88
C ARG A 73 42.84 -9.35 4.90
N GLY A 74 42.68 -8.54 3.84
CA GLY A 74 43.69 -8.41 2.80
C GLY A 74 43.76 -9.62 1.86
N ASP A 75 42.72 -10.47 1.83
CA ASP A 75 42.68 -11.68 0.97
C ASP A 75 42.78 -11.34 -0.54
N TYR A 76 42.56 -10.06 -0.91
CA TYR A 76 42.61 -9.56 -2.28
C TYR A 76 43.86 -8.70 -2.58
N ASP A 77 44.75 -8.47 -1.60
CA ASP A 77 45.92 -7.60 -1.77
C ASP A 77 47.01 -8.22 -2.67
N GLN A 78 47.06 -9.55 -2.75
CA GLN A 78 47.94 -10.30 -3.63
C GLN A 78 47.13 -11.35 -4.39
N PRO A 79 46.48 -10.97 -5.52
CA PRO A 79 45.67 -11.90 -6.28
C PRO A 79 46.55 -13.02 -6.86
N ASN A 80 46.09 -14.26 -6.71
CA ASN A 80 46.72 -15.41 -7.35
C ASN A 80 46.37 -15.45 -8.85
N ALA A 81 47.07 -16.28 -9.63
CA ALA A 81 46.84 -16.39 -11.06
C ALA A 81 45.40 -16.81 -11.41
N GLU A 82 44.82 -17.73 -10.62
CA GLU A 82 43.44 -18.21 -10.81
C GLU A 82 42.40 -17.08 -10.65
N MET A 83 42.56 -16.20 -9.65
CA MET A 83 41.67 -15.03 -9.48
C MET A 83 41.81 -14.04 -10.62
N LEU A 84 43.02 -13.85 -11.15
CA LEU A 84 43.23 -12.97 -12.31
C LEU A 84 42.54 -13.53 -13.56
N ASP A 85 42.57 -14.85 -13.76
CA ASP A 85 41.88 -15.50 -14.86
C ASP A 85 40.35 -15.38 -14.73
N GLU A 86 39.79 -15.60 -13.54
CA GLU A 86 38.35 -15.40 -13.28
C GLU A 86 37.92 -13.94 -13.51
N ILE A 87 38.74 -12.97 -13.08
CA ILE A 87 38.48 -11.54 -13.31
C ILE A 87 38.51 -11.24 -14.81
N ALA A 88 39.49 -11.77 -15.54
CA ALA A 88 39.61 -11.58 -16.98
C ALA A 88 38.39 -12.16 -17.73
N GLU A 89 37.94 -13.35 -17.34
CA GLU A 89 36.74 -13.97 -17.90
C GLU A 89 35.48 -13.15 -17.59
N SER A 90 35.30 -12.69 -16.35
CA SER A 90 34.17 -11.83 -15.96
C SER A 90 34.13 -10.52 -16.74
N ILE A 91 35.29 -9.88 -16.94
CA ILE A 91 35.41 -8.68 -17.79
C ILE A 91 35.02 -9.04 -19.23
N SER A 92 35.56 -10.13 -19.78
CA SER A 92 35.22 -10.55 -21.15
C SER A 92 33.72 -10.79 -21.33
N GLN A 93 33.05 -11.47 -20.40
CA GLN A 93 31.61 -11.72 -20.46
C GLN A 93 30.81 -10.42 -20.38
N SER A 94 31.23 -9.48 -19.51
CA SER A 94 30.54 -8.20 -19.31
C SER A 94 30.68 -7.24 -20.51
N PHE A 95 31.80 -7.30 -21.23
CA PHE A 95 32.10 -6.35 -22.32
C PHE A 95 31.96 -6.95 -23.73
N ILE A 96 32.11 -8.26 -23.90
CA ILE A 96 32.08 -8.95 -25.21
C ILE A 96 30.80 -9.79 -25.37
N GLY A 97 30.12 -10.16 -24.27
CA GLY A 97 28.92 -11.00 -24.27
C GLY A 97 27.60 -10.33 -24.68
N THR A 98 27.63 -9.09 -25.18
CA THR A 98 26.46 -8.41 -25.75
C THR A 98 26.48 -8.45 -27.28
N VAL A 99 26.18 -9.63 -27.84
CA VAL A 99 25.67 -9.80 -29.21
C VAL A 99 24.46 -10.73 -29.16
#